data_AF-A0A1G5WY94-F1
#
_entry.id   AF-A0A1G5WY94-F1
#
_cell.length_a   1.000
_cell.length_b   1.000
_cell.length_c   1.000
_cell.angle_alpha   90.00
_cell.angle_beta   90.00
_cell.angle_gamma   90.00
#
_symmetry.space_group_name_H-M   'P 1'
#
loop_
_entity.id
_entity.type
_entity.pdbx_description
1 polymer ?
#
loop_
_entity_poly.entity_id
_entity_poly.type
_entity_poly.pdbx_seq_one_letter_code
_entity_poly.pdbx_strand_id
1 'polypeptide(L)'
;MLNPENAKNVLGGNIIQFLSNLDFLDLSKVTFRILVNKYSLADTKEISDLIKQYSPKKIEIFKLHNLAKRKYELLEKDFYSERVTDSQISDFKNQLQKIFENVEIIEF
;
A
#
# COMPACT_ATOMS: atom_id res chain seq x y z
N MET A 1 9.56 10.48 7.33
CA MET A 1 10.50 10.22 6.20
C MET A 1 10.71 8.72 6.14
N LEU A 2 10.51 8.08 4.99
CA LEU A 2 10.61 6.63 4.84
C LEU A 2 12.02 6.16 5.26
N ASN A 3 12.13 5.24 6.22
CA ASN A 3 13.41 4.78 6.76
C ASN A 3 14.03 3.69 5.85
N PRO A 4 15.17 3.98 5.16
CA PRO A 4 15.82 3.01 4.28
C PRO A 4 16.33 1.76 5.00
N GLU A 5 16.72 1.88 6.26
CA GLU A 5 17.23 0.75 7.05
C GLU A 5 16.14 -0.26 7.34
N ASN A 6 14.92 0.19 7.65
CA ASN A 6 13.79 -0.72 7.87
C ASN A 6 13.42 -1.49 6.61
N ALA A 7 13.38 -0.83 5.44
CA ALA A 7 13.11 -1.48 4.17
C ALA A 7 14.14 -2.58 3.86
N LYS A 8 15.42 -2.29 4.11
CA LYS A 8 16.51 -3.24 3.90
C LYS A 8 16.47 -4.39 4.90
N ASN A 9 16.28 -4.12 6.18
CA ASN A 9 16.36 -5.12 7.24
C ASN A 9 15.14 -6.05 7.27
N VAL A 10 13.94 -5.55 6.93
CA VAL A 10 12.70 -6.33 6.99
C VAL A 10 12.40 -7.03 5.66
N LEU A 11 12.58 -6.34 4.53
CA LEU A 11 12.16 -6.84 3.22
C LEU A 11 13.33 -7.20 2.30
N GLY A 12 14.58 -6.93 2.72
CA GLY A 12 15.73 -6.96 1.80
C GLY A 12 15.63 -5.90 0.69
N GLY A 13 14.72 -4.93 0.86
CA GLY A 13 14.35 -3.97 -0.17
C GLY A 13 15.25 -2.74 -0.19
N ASN A 14 15.39 -2.11 -1.36
CA ASN A 14 16.07 -0.83 -1.51
C ASN A 14 15.03 0.27 -1.80
N ILE A 15 14.70 1.05 -0.76
CA ILE A 15 13.70 2.13 -0.90
C ILE A 15 14.16 3.24 -1.86
N ILE A 16 15.48 3.50 -1.92
CA ILE A 16 16.03 4.52 -2.82
C ILE A 16 15.82 4.08 -4.27
N GLN A 17 16.08 2.80 -4.56
CA GLN A 17 15.80 2.24 -5.88
C GLN A 17 14.30 2.28 -6.21
N PHE A 18 13.44 1.98 -5.24
CA PHE A 18 11.98 2.08 -5.44
C PHE A 18 11.56 3.49 -5.83
N LEU A 19 12.02 4.51 -5.11
CA LEU A 19 11.70 5.92 -5.43
C LEU A 19 12.29 6.34 -6.78
N SER A 20 13.54 5.98 -7.04
CA SER A 20 14.19 6.24 -8.34
C SER A 20 13.41 5.61 -9.50
N ASN A 21 12.86 4.40 -9.32
CA ASN A 21 12.02 3.78 -10.34
C ASN A 21 10.75 4.60 -10.60
N LEU A 22 10.14 5.21 -9.57
CA LEU A 22 8.97 6.07 -9.75
C LEU A 22 9.32 7.32 -10.57
N ASP A 23 10.50 7.90 -10.37
CA ASP A 23 10.98 9.06 -11.14
C ASP A 23 11.12 8.77 -12.65
N PHE A 24 11.35 7.51 -13.03
CA PHE A 24 11.47 7.09 -14.44
C PHE A 24 10.13 6.75 -15.12
N LEU A 25 9.03 6.66 -14.37
CA LEU A 25 7.74 6.25 -14.91
C LEU A 25 6.93 7.42 -15.43
N ASP A 26 6.15 7.19 -16.48
CA ASP A 26 5.06 8.09 -16.88
C ASP A 26 3.87 7.88 -15.94
N LEU A 27 3.86 8.61 -14.83
CA LEU A 27 2.91 8.44 -13.73
C LEU A 27 1.46 8.72 -14.14
N SER A 28 1.24 9.47 -15.24
CA SER A 28 -0.09 9.69 -15.84
C SER A 28 -0.75 8.41 -16.37
N LYS A 29 0.03 7.32 -16.50
CA LYS A 29 -0.42 5.98 -16.91
C LYS A 29 -0.36 4.95 -15.80
N VAL A 30 0.16 5.31 -14.62
CA VAL A 30 0.42 4.38 -13.53
C VAL A 30 -0.71 4.43 -12.50
N THR A 31 -1.10 3.26 -12.02
CA THR A 31 -2.02 3.12 -10.89
C THR A 31 -1.23 2.69 -9.66
N PHE A 32 -1.32 3.43 -8.57
CA PHE A 32 -0.76 3.00 -7.29
C PHE A 32 -1.75 2.10 -6.57
N ARG A 33 -1.31 0.89 -6.23
CA ARG A 33 -2.10 -0.10 -5.48
C ARG A 33 -1.63 -0.17 -4.05
N ILE A 34 -2.52 0.12 -3.11
CA ILE A 34 -2.22 0.21 -1.69
C ILE A 34 -3.02 -0.87 -0.96
N LEU A 35 -2.29 -1.81 -0.37
CA LEU A 35 -2.87 -2.79 0.54
C LEU A 35 -3.14 -2.12 1.88
N VAL A 36 -4.39 -2.15 2.36
CA VAL A 36 -4.71 -1.65 3.71
C VAL A 36 -4.43 -2.73 4.73
N ASN A 37 -3.48 -2.44 5.61
CA ASN A 37 -3.13 -3.22 6.78
C ASN A 37 -2.83 -2.26 7.94
N LYS A 38 -2.48 -2.77 9.12
CA LYS A 38 -2.22 -1.90 10.29
C LYS A 38 -1.07 -0.91 10.06
N TYR A 39 -0.10 -1.26 9.22
CA TYR A 39 1.04 -0.41 8.89
C TYR A 39 0.63 0.72 7.95
N SER A 40 -0.12 0.43 6.89
CA SER A 40 -0.64 1.45 5.97
C SER A 40 -1.51 2.48 6.71
N LEU A 41 -2.29 2.03 7.69
CA LEU A 41 -3.08 2.93 8.54
C LEU A 41 -2.19 3.81 9.43
N ALA A 42 -1.11 3.25 10.01
CA ALA A 42 -0.16 3.99 10.83
C ALA A 42 0.66 5.00 10.01
N ASP A 43 1.03 4.65 8.78
CA ASP A 43 1.88 5.43 7.88
C ASP A 43 1.07 6.25 6.86
N THR A 44 -0.19 6.57 7.17
CA THR A 44 -1.09 7.26 6.23
C THR A 44 -0.53 8.60 5.76
N LYS A 45 0.24 9.29 6.62
CA LYS A 45 0.88 10.57 6.29
C LYS A 45 1.97 10.38 5.25
N GLU A 46 2.88 9.42 5.45
CA GLU A 46 3.96 9.09 4.52
C GLU A 46 3.41 8.67 3.16
N ILE A 47 2.34 7.87 3.16
CA ILE A 47 1.63 7.47 1.95
C ILE A 47 1.03 8.70 1.24
N SER A 48 0.38 9.58 2.00
CA SER A 48 -0.19 10.82 1.48
C SER A 48 0.86 11.74 0.86
N ASP A 49 2.03 11.86 1.49
CA ASP A 49 3.13 12.68 0.98
C ASP A 49 3.69 12.09 -0.32
N LEU A 50 3.81 10.76 -0.41
CA LEU A 50 4.23 10.07 -1.63
C LEU A 50 3.22 10.25 -2.77
N ILE A 51 1.92 10.18 -2.47
CA ILE A 51 0.85 10.45 -3.45
C ILE A 51 0.92 11.88 -3.97
N LYS A 52 1.12 12.87 -3.10
CA LYS A 52 1.26 14.27 -3.52
C LYS A 52 2.49 14.50 -4.38
N GLN A 53 3.59 13.85 -4.05
CA GLN A 53 4.85 13.99 -4.78
C GLN A 53 4.75 13.42 -6.19
N TYR A 54 4.20 12.22 -6.35
CA TYR A 54 4.22 11.48 -7.61
C TYR A 54 2.92 11.59 -8.41
N SER A 55 1.80 11.90 -7.78
CA SER A 55 0.48 12.13 -8.41
C SER A 55 0.16 11.14 -9.53
N PRO A 56 0.02 9.83 -9.22
CA PRO A 56 -0.27 8.80 -10.22
C PRO A 56 -1.61 9.06 -10.94
N LYS A 57 -1.93 8.30 -11.99
CA LYS A 57 -3.24 8.38 -12.67
C LYS A 57 -4.41 8.07 -11.74
N LYS A 58 -4.22 7.06 -10.90
CA LYS A 58 -5.26 6.43 -10.08
C LYS A 58 -4.65 5.81 -8.84
N ILE A 59 -5.42 5.77 -7.77
CA ILE A 59 -5.10 5.00 -6.57
C ILE A 59 -6.16 3.93 -6.38
N GLU A 60 -5.70 2.70 -6.15
CA GLU A 60 -6.54 1.54 -5.87
C GLU A 60 -6.20 1.01 -4.48
N ILE A 61 -7.19 1.01 -3.61
CA ILE A 61 -7.12 0.51 -2.25
C ILE A 61 -7.69 -0.89 -2.26
N PHE A 62 -6.99 -1.87 -1.71
CA PHE A 62 -7.52 -3.23 -1.60
C PHE A 62 -7.36 -3.81 -0.21
N LYS A 63 -8.34 -4.64 0.16
CA LYS A 63 -8.41 -5.32 1.45
C LYS A 63 -7.49 -6.54 1.46
N LEU A 64 -6.98 -6.88 2.63
CA LEU A 64 -6.21 -8.10 2.83
C LEU A 64 -7.17 -9.30 2.81
N HIS A 65 -7.02 -10.17 1.82
CA HIS A 65 -7.78 -11.42 1.69
C HIS A 65 -6.95 -12.63 2.10
N ASN A 66 -7.58 -13.64 2.71
CA ASN A 66 -6.92 -14.86 3.16
C ASN A 66 -6.73 -15.91 2.04
N LEU A 67 -6.73 -15.49 0.77
CA LEU A 67 -6.57 -16.36 -0.41
C LEU A 67 -5.31 -17.24 -0.32
N ALA A 68 -4.22 -16.69 0.23
CA ALA A 68 -2.97 -17.41 0.37
C ALA A 68 -2.93 -18.39 1.55
N LYS A 69 -3.92 -18.41 2.46
CA LYS A 69 -3.90 -19.22 3.68
C LYS A 69 -3.62 -20.69 3.38
N ARG A 70 -4.32 -21.24 2.38
CA ARG A 70 -4.14 -22.64 1.94
C ARG A 70 -2.72 -22.93 1.47
N LYS A 71 -2.06 -21.97 0.81
CA LYS A 71 -0.67 -22.12 0.36
C LYS A 71 0.29 -22.20 1.54
N TYR A 72 0.07 -21.39 2.59
CA TYR A 72 0.89 -21.41 3.79
C TYR A 72 0.69 -22.70 4.59
N GLU A 73 -0.55 -23.16 4.73
CA GLU A 73 -0.90 -24.45 5.35
C GLU A 73 -0.18 -25.61 4.64
N LEU A 74 -0.20 -25.66 3.31
CA LEU A 74 0.50 -26.68 2.52
C LEU A 74 2.02 -26.67 2.66
N LEU A 75 2.59 -25.52 3.03
CA LEU A 75 4.03 -25.35 3.26
C LEU A 75 4.41 -25.50 4.73
N GLU A 76 3.46 -25.84 5.61
CA GLU A 76 3.65 -25.91 7.06
C GLU A 76 4.25 -24.60 7.62
N LYS A 77 3.82 -23.47 7.04
CA LYS A 77 4.26 -22.13 7.46
C LYS A 77 3.15 -21.39 8.19
N ASP A 78 3.55 -20.60 9.18
CA ASP A 78 2.64 -19.72 9.89
C ASP A 78 2.00 -18.69 8.95
N PHE A 79 0.66 -18.62 8.99
CA PHE A 79 -0.10 -17.62 8.26
C PHE A 79 -0.57 -16.52 9.22
N TYR A 80 -0.04 -15.32 9.05
CA TYR A 80 -0.48 -14.15 9.80
C TYR A 80 -1.65 -13.48 9.07
N SER A 81 -2.85 -13.58 9.67
CA SER A 81 -4.01 -12.82 9.22
C SER A 81 -4.15 -11.54 10.04
N GLU A 82 -4.16 -10.38 9.38
CA GLU A 82 -4.57 -9.13 10.00
C GLU A 82 -6.04 -8.86 9.73
N ARG A 83 -6.76 -8.33 10.72
CA ARG A 83 -8.13 -7.86 10.55
C ARG A 83 -8.12 -6.33 10.45
N VAL A 84 -8.43 -5.84 9.26
CA VAL A 84 -8.82 -4.45 9.03
C VAL A 84 -10.32 -4.42 8.76
N THR A 85 -11.04 -3.54 9.42
CA THR A 85 -12.49 -3.38 9.25
C THR A 85 -12.81 -2.53 8.02
N ASP A 86 -14.01 -2.70 7.46
CA ASP A 86 -14.44 -1.91 6.29
C ASP A 86 -14.56 -0.42 6.62
N SER A 87 -14.84 -0.08 7.89
CA SER A 87 -14.80 1.29 8.39
C SER A 87 -13.39 1.87 8.28
N GLN A 88 -12.36 1.14 8.71
CA GLN A 88 -10.97 1.61 8.63
C GLN A 88 -10.51 1.81 7.18
N ILE A 89 -10.93 0.92 6.27
CA ILE A 89 -10.64 1.06 4.83
C ILE A 89 -11.35 2.30 4.27
N SER A 90 -12.60 2.51 4.64
CA SER A 90 -13.38 3.68 4.21
C SER A 90 -12.77 4.98 4.73
N ASP A 91 -12.34 5.00 6.01
CA ASP A 91 -11.68 6.15 6.61
C ASP A 91 -10.34 6.46 5.93
N PHE A 92 -9.55 5.42 5.64
CA PHE A 92 -8.30 5.55 4.89
C PHE A 92 -8.54 6.10 3.48
N LYS A 93 -9.54 5.58 2.75
CA LYS A 93 -9.96 6.12 1.45
C LYS A 93 -10.33 7.60 1.55
N ASN A 94 -11.18 7.96 2.52
CA ASN A 94 -11.62 9.34 2.72
C ASN A 94 -10.44 10.28 3.02
N GLN A 95 -9.40 9.81 3.71
CA GLN A 95 -8.19 10.60 3.94
C GLN A 95 -7.41 10.84 2.64
N LEU A 96 -7.24 9.82 1.80
CA LEU A 96 -6.56 9.97 0.51
C LEU A 96 -7.39 10.80 -0.48
N GLN A 97 -8.72 10.68 -0.48
CA GLN A 97 -9.61 11.44 -1.36
C GLN A 97 -9.58 12.95 -1.12
N LYS A 98 -9.21 13.39 0.09
CA LYS A 98 -9.03 14.82 0.39
C LYS A 98 -7.86 15.46 -0.37
N ILE A 99 -6.92 14.66 -0.86
CA ILE A 99 -5.69 15.14 -1.50
C ILE A 99 -5.55 14.66 -2.94
N PHE A 100 -6.27 13.61 -3.33
CA PHE A 100 -6.21 13.02 -4.66
C PHE A 100 -7.60 12.51 -5.05
N GLU A 101 -8.15 12.98 -6.17
CA GLU A 101 -9.56 12.74 -6.53
C GLU A 101 -9.83 11.27 -6.91
N ASN A 102 -8.92 10.67 -7.68
CA ASN A 102 -9.15 9.37 -8.31
C ASN A 102 -8.70 8.18 -7.42
N VAL A 103 -9.45 7.95 -6.34
CA VAL A 103 -9.20 6.87 -5.37
C VAL A 103 -10.38 5.90 -5.32
N GLU A 104 -10.13 4.61 -5.55
CA GLU A 104 -11.14 3.56 -5.55
C GLU A 104 -10.77 2.42 -4.58
N ILE A 105 -11.79 1.78 -3.99
CA ILE A 105 -11.62 0.51 -3.29
C ILE A 105 -11.91 -0.61 -4.28
N ILE A 106 -11.03 -1.60 -4.36
CA ILE A 106 -11.23 -2.81 -5.15
C ILE A 106 -11.60 -3.96 -4.23
N GLU A 107 -12.69 -4.64 -4.58
CA GLU A 107 -13.13 -5.88 -3.98
C GLU A 107 -12.72 -7.05 -4.87
N PHE A 108 -12.19 -8.12 -4.26
CA PHE A 108 -11.80 -9.37 -4.92
C PHE A 108 -12.60 -10.55 -4.36
#